data_AF-B8HNJ9-F1
#
_entry.id   AF-B8HNJ9-F1
#
_cell.length_a   1.000
_cell.length_b   1.000
_cell.length_c   1.000
_cell.angle_alpha   90.00
_cell.angle_beta   90.00
_cell.angle_gamma   90.00
#
_symmetry.space_group_name_H-M   'P 1'
#
loop_
_entity.id
_entity.type
_entity.pdbx_description
1 polymer ?
#
loop_
_entity_poly.entity_id
_entity_poly.type
_entity_poly.pdbx_seq_one_letter_code
_entity_poly.pdbx_strand_id
1 'polypeptide(L)'
;MSGPDPEIEQELRRLKADLGMTQPSVPAPNPAAVPPASRPQPHKSAAVRPRLSIPWQAKLLFLGGCTTVAVVWVANLPFPFVRQAVQEHFPVLLIPSYISWDYNYRQAVPLVEQAKQLINQPTTFADLDRAKGILNQAKTHVEALPVLFPSHSTRWYWHQLSFDQFRTMRESVGQMEAKLFQERQSQTLLSQAEGQLDQAKTVYQTAQSQAERVAATQQWDQALNQLQQISANTLAGQIARTKLNLYTNEHNRIIQQP
;
A
#
# COMPACT_ATOMS: atom_id res chain seq x y z
N MET A 1 15.31 2.30 -30.23
CA MET A 1 14.35 2.49 -29.13
C MET A 1 12.98 2.65 -29.76
N SER A 2 12.27 1.53 -29.91
CA SER A 2 10.90 1.53 -30.45
C SER A 2 9.95 2.01 -29.35
N GLY A 3 9.10 2.99 -29.68
CA GLY A 3 8.07 3.49 -28.76
C GLY A 3 7.05 2.41 -28.39
N PRO A 4 6.27 2.63 -27.32
CA PRO A 4 5.26 1.68 -26.88
C PRO A 4 4.20 1.45 -27.96
N ASP A 5 3.77 0.19 -28.04
CA ASP A 5 2.82 -0.35 -29.00
C ASP A 5 1.46 0.40 -28.93
N PRO A 6 0.93 0.95 -30.04
CA PRO A 6 -0.32 1.71 -30.04
C PRO A 6 -1.53 0.91 -29.53
N GLU A 7 -1.48 -0.42 -29.57
CA GLU A 7 -2.54 -1.29 -29.08
C GLU A 7 -2.63 -1.27 -27.54
N ILE A 8 -1.47 -1.20 -26.87
CA ILE A 8 -1.39 -1.08 -25.40
C ILE A 8 -1.92 0.27 -24.94
N GLU A 9 -1.71 1.33 -25.74
CA GLU A 9 -2.24 2.66 -25.43
C GLU A 9 -3.77 2.72 -25.55
N GLN A 10 -4.36 1.94 -26.46
CA GLN A 10 -5.81 1.87 -26.62
C GLN A 10 -6.48 1.07 -25.49
N GLU A 11 -5.89 -0.04 -25.06
CA GLU A 11 -6.37 -0.81 -23.91
C GLU A 11 -6.30 0.01 -22.61
N LEU A 12 -5.21 0.74 -22.40
CA LEU A 12 -5.07 1.64 -21.25
C LEU A 12 -6.11 2.76 -21.23
N ARG A 13 -6.57 3.23 -22.40
CA ARG A 13 -7.65 4.22 -22.49
C ARG A 13 -9.01 3.60 -22.18
N ARG A 14 -9.28 2.36 -22.61
CA ARG A 14 -10.53 1.64 -22.29
C ARG A 14 -10.63 1.32 -20.80
N LEU A 15 -9.56 0.80 -20.20
CA LEU A 15 -9.51 0.52 -18.77
C LEU A 15 -9.70 1.76 -17.89
N LYS A 16 -9.22 2.93 -18.33
CA LYS A 16 -9.44 4.20 -17.63
C LYS A 16 -10.89 4.70 -17.71
N ALA A 17 -11.60 4.39 -18.80
CA ALA A 17 -13.01 4.74 -18.96
C ALA A 17 -13.92 3.86 -18.08
N ASP A 18 -13.63 2.55 -18.00
CA ASP A 18 -14.42 1.61 -17.18
C ASP A 18 -14.22 1.81 -15.66
N LEU A 19 -13.07 2.33 -15.25
CA LEU A 19 -12.77 2.62 -13.84
C LEU A 19 -13.35 3.96 -13.35
N GLY A 20 -14.18 4.64 -14.15
CA GLY A 20 -14.80 5.91 -13.76
C GLY A 20 -13.81 7.03 -13.47
N MET A 21 -12.55 6.91 -13.92
CA MET A 21 -11.54 7.94 -13.78
C MET A 21 -11.67 8.98 -14.90
N THR A 22 -12.83 9.62 -15.00
CA THR A 22 -12.94 10.88 -15.75
C THR A 22 -12.15 11.95 -14.99
N GLN A 23 -11.16 12.55 -15.65
CA GLN A 23 -10.46 13.73 -15.15
C GLN A 23 -11.48 14.78 -14.70
N PRO A 24 -11.27 15.46 -13.55
CA PRO A 24 -12.08 16.61 -13.20
C PRO A 24 -11.89 17.66 -14.30
N SER A 25 -12.98 17.98 -14.99
CA SER A 25 -13.04 19.08 -15.95
C SER A 25 -12.78 20.38 -15.20
N VAL A 26 -11.60 20.95 -15.40
CA VAL A 26 -11.30 22.33 -15.01
C VAL A 26 -12.29 23.23 -15.76
N PRO A 27 -13.14 24.01 -15.07
CA PRO A 27 -14.03 24.93 -15.77
C PRO A 27 -13.18 26.01 -16.46
N ALA A 28 -13.43 26.22 -17.74
CA ALA A 28 -12.82 27.29 -18.51
C ALA A 28 -13.12 28.65 -17.85
N PRO A 29 -12.16 29.60 -17.81
CA PRO A 29 -12.44 30.94 -17.32
C PRO A 29 -13.46 31.62 -18.22
N ASN A 30 -14.54 32.08 -17.59
CA ASN A 30 -15.64 32.83 -18.18
C ASN A 30 -15.11 34.16 -18.80
N PRO A 31 -15.23 34.40 -20.12
CA PRO A 31 -14.69 35.60 -20.77
C PRO A 31 -15.58 36.85 -20.63
N ALA A 32 -16.56 36.87 -19.75
CA ALA A 32 -17.54 37.95 -19.63
C ALA A 32 -17.45 38.69 -18.29
N ALA A 33 -16.49 39.61 -18.19
CA ALA A 33 -16.61 40.81 -17.33
C ALA A 33 -15.53 41.84 -17.73
N VAL A 34 -15.69 42.41 -18.94
CA VAL A 34 -15.02 43.65 -19.32
C VAL A 34 -15.92 44.82 -18.89
N PRO A 35 -15.55 45.64 -17.90
CA PRO A 35 -16.10 46.98 -17.79
C PRO A 35 -15.29 47.96 -18.66
N PRO A 36 -15.96 48.92 -19.32
CA PRO A 36 -15.38 49.74 -20.38
C PRO A 36 -14.48 50.86 -19.85
N ALA A 37 -13.56 51.23 -20.75
CA ALA A 37 -12.62 52.32 -20.64
C ALA A 37 -13.26 53.67 -20.28
N SER A 38 -12.63 54.37 -19.34
CA SER A 38 -12.71 55.82 -19.23
C SER A 38 -11.29 56.40 -19.22
N ARG A 39 -11.02 57.25 -20.21
CA ARG A 39 -9.85 58.13 -20.37
C ARG A 39 -10.40 59.53 -20.66
N PRO A 40 -9.59 60.60 -20.59
CA PRO A 40 -8.42 60.88 -19.75
C PRO A 40 -8.62 62.19 -18.96
N GLN A 41 -7.66 62.62 -18.13
CA GLN A 41 -7.06 63.97 -18.17
C GLN A 41 -5.91 64.09 -17.14
N PRO A 42 -4.97 65.05 -17.35
CA PRO A 42 -3.54 64.87 -17.13
C PRO A 42 -3.03 65.62 -15.90
N HIS A 43 -1.96 65.09 -15.30
CA HIS A 43 -0.96 65.94 -14.67
C HIS A 43 0.37 65.20 -14.55
N LYS A 44 1.40 65.96 -14.90
CA LYS A 44 2.81 65.62 -14.93
C LYS A 44 3.27 65.10 -13.56
N SER A 45 4.12 64.07 -13.54
CA SER A 45 5.21 63.93 -12.56
C SER A 45 6.20 62.88 -13.05
N ALA A 46 7.46 63.29 -13.13
CA ALA A 46 8.60 62.48 -13.53
C ALA A 46 9.11 61.62 -12.37
N ALA A 47 9.61 60.41 -12.70
CA ALA A 47 10.54 59.56 -11.91
C ALA A 47 10.00 59.09 -10.53
N VAL A 48 10.33 57.93 -9.98
CA VAL A 48 11.58 57.18 -9.87
C VAL A 48 11.16 55.71 -9.65
N ARG A 49 11.79 54.74 -10.33
CA ARG A 49 11.58 53.31 -10.02
C ARG A 49 12.16 53.03 -8.62
N PRO A 50 11.37 52.57 -7.63
CA PRO A 50 11.95 52.17 -6.36
C PRO A 50 12.79 50.92 -6.61
N ARG A 51 14.11 51.08 -6.52
CA ARG A 51 15.03 49.95 -6.42
C ARG A 51 14.65 49.26 -5.11
N LEU A 52 13.99 48.11 -5.20
CA LEU A 52 13.55 47.33 -4.05
C LEU A 52 14.80 46.76 -3.35
N SER A 53 15.49 47.61 -2.62
CA SER A 53 16.63 47.25 -1.79
C SER A 53 16.06 46.61 -0.55
N ILE A 54 16.01 45.27 -0.55
CA ILE A 54 15.73 44.47 0.63
C ILE A 54 16.66 44.98 1.74
N PRO A 55 16.13 45.56 2.83
CA PRO A 55 16.93 46.18 3.87
C PRO A 55 17.87 45.12 4.45
N TRP A 56 19.10 45.52 4.81
CA TRP A 56 20.11 44.56 5.27
C TRP A 56 19.64 43.74 6.48
N GLN A 57 18.69 44.28 7.25
CA GLN A 57 18.02 43.63 8.38
C GLN A 57 17.17 42.44 7.91
N ALA A 58 16.47 42.57 6.78
CA ALA A 58 15.73 41.47 6.16
C ALA A 58 16.67 40.42 5.54
N LYS A 59 17.83 40.84 5.01
CA LYS A 59 18.88 39.87 4.58
C LYS A 59 19.49 39.12 5.76
N LEU A 60 19.75 39.78 6.88
CA LEU A 60 20.23 39.16 8.12
C LEU A 60 19.18 38.25 8.77
N LEU A 61 17.89 38.62 8.73
CA LEU A 61 16.78 37.77 9.17
C LEU A 61 16.59 36.55 8.26
N PHE A 62 16.78 36.70 6.94
CA PHE A 62 16.77 35.55 6.02
C PHE A 62 18.00 34.65 6.24
N LEU A 63 19.19 35.22 6.43
CA LEU A 63 20.42 34.47 6.65
C LEU A 63 20.41 33.77 8.02
N GLY A 64 19.87 34.40 9.06
CA GLY A 64 19.66 33.82 10.40
C GLY A 64 18.49 32.82 10.46
N GLY A 65 17.44 33.03 9.66
CA GLY A 65 16.33 32.07 9.52
C GLY A 65 16.76 30.79 8.80
N CYS A 66 17.53 30.92 7.71
CA CYS A 66 18.05 29.76 6.97
C CYS A 66 19.07 28.94 7.79
N THR A 67 19.90 29.56 8.64
CA THR A 67 20.84 28.82 9.49
C THR A 67 20.13 28.00 10.55
N THR A 68 19.07 28.50 11.18
CA THR A 68 18.33 27.74 12.20
C THR A 68 17.62 26.52 11.60
N VAL A 69 16.99 26.64 10.43
CA VAL A 69 16.34 25.50 9.74
C VAL A 69 17.37 24.46 9.29
N ALA A 70 18.52 24.90 8.76
CA ALA A 70 19.60 23.99 8.35
C ALA A 70 20.22 23.25 9.56
N VAL A 71 20.40 23.93 10.70
CA VAL A 71 20.92 23.32 11.93
C VAL A 71 19.95 22.28 12.48
N VAL A 72 18.63 22.56 12.50
CA VAL A 72 17.61 21.58 12.90
C VAL A 72 17.59 20.38 11.96
N TRP A 73 17.77 20.59 10.65
CA TRP A 73 17.82 19.50 9.67
C TRP A 73 19.05 18.60 9.84
N VAL A 74 20.24 19.19 10.06
CA VAL A 74 21.48 18.43 10.32
C VAL A 74 21.43 17.73 11.68
N ALA A 75 20.89 18.37 12.71
CA ALA A 75 20.73 17.77 14.04
C ALA A 75 19.73 16.61 14.04
N ASN A 76 18.76 16.60 13.12
CA ASN A 76 17.78 15.53 12.96
C ASN A 76 18.26 14.39 12.05
N LEU A 77 19.53 14.40 11.60
CA LEU A 77 20.06 13.30 10.80
C LEU A 77 20.02 11.98 11.60
N PRO A 78 19.69 10.84 10.96
CA PRO A 78 19.62 9.53 11.60
C PRO A 78 21.00 8.89 11.81
N PHE A 79 22.06 9.68 12.01
CA PHE A 79 23.40 9.17 12.32
C PHE A 79 23.58 9.07 13.85
N PRO A 80 23.92 7.88 14.39
CA PRO A 80 23.98 7.65 15.83
C PRO A 80 24.98 8.57 16.55
N PHE A 81 26.16 8.82 15.95
CA PHE A 81 27.18 9.70 16.53
C PHE A 81 26.74 11.16 16.65
N VAL A 82 26.06 11.69 15.62
CA VAL A 82 25.55 13.07 15.62
C VAL A 82 24.43 13.21 16.64
N ARG A 83 23.50 12.24 16.67
CA ARG A 83 22.37 12.26 17.59
C ARG A 83 22.82 12.17 19.06
N GLN A 84 23.85 11.39 19.38
CA GLN A 84 24.40 11.33 20.73
C GLN A 84 24.94 12.69 21.17
N ALA A 85 25.75 13.34 20.33
CA ALA A 85 26.28 14.67 20.64
C ALA A 85 25.18 15.74 20.81
N VAL A 86 24.14 15.70 19.96
CA VAL A 86 22.98 16.59 20.09
C VAL A 86 22.18 16.29 21.36
N GLN A 87 22.05 15.02 21.74
CA GLN A 87 21.34 14.63 22.96
C GLN A 87 22.06 15.10 24.23
N GLU A 88 23.40 15.08 24.24
CA GLU A 88 24.23 15.51 25.37
C GLU A 88 24.23 17.04 25.54
N HIS A 89 24.31 17.80 24.44
CA HIS A 89 24.47 19.26 24.50
C HIS A 89 23.21 20.07 24.20
N PHE A 90 22.29 19.55 23.39
CA PHE A 90 21.10 20.27 22.92
C PHE A 90 19.84 19.37 22.84
N PRO A 91 19.41 18.77 23.96
CA PRO A 91 18.32 17.77 23.96
C PRO A 91 16.98 18.31 23.44
N VAL A 92 16.74 19.62 23.56
CA VAL A 92 15.51 20.27 23.09
C VAL A 92 15.32 20.14 21.57
N LEU A 93 16.42 20.08 20.80
CA LEU A 93 16.35 19.93 19.35
C LEU A 93 15.78 18.57 18.90
N LEU A 94 15.83 17.55 19.76
CA LEU A 94 15.36 16.20 19.45
C LEU A 94 13.90 15.96 19.86
N ILE A 95 13.29 16.88 20.63
CA ILE A 95 11.90 16.73 21.14
C ILE A 95 10.90 16.45 20.00
N PRO A 96 10.89 17.20 18.87
CA PRO A 96 9.95 16.92 17.79
C PRO A 96 10.08 15.51 17.22
N SER A 97 11.32 15.02 17.06
CA SER A 97 11.61 13.69 16.53
C SER A 97 11.11 12.60 17.49
N TYR A 98 11.36 12.75 18.79
CA TYR A 98 10.87 11.78 19.75
C TYR A 98 9.34 11.76 19.86
N ILE A 99 8.67 12.92 19.82
CA ILE A 99 7.19 13.00 19.77
C ILE A 99 6.67 12.21 18.57
N SER A 100 7.31 12.38 17.40
CA SER A 100 6.93 11.63 16.20
C SER A 100 7.11 10.11 16.39
N TRP A 101 8.15 9.67 17.09
CA TRP A 101 8.37 8.23 17.31
C TRP A 101 7.39 7.65 18.31
N ASP A 102 7.10 8.32 19.42
CA ASP A 102 6.10 7.83 20.37
C ASP A 102 4.71 7.75 19.72
N TYR A 103 4.34 8.76 18.93
CA TYR A 103 3.10 8.73 18.15
C TYR A 103 3.06 7.50 17.23
N ASN A 104 4.06 7.34 16.36
CA ASN A 104 4.10 6.21 15.43
C ASN A 104 4.13 4.86 16.15
N TYR A 105 4.86 4.75 17.25
CA TYR A 105 4.91 3.53 18.05
C TYR A 105 3.54 3.17 18.63
N ARG A 106 2.86 4.14 19.26
CA ARG A 106 1.52 3.94 19.84
C ARG A 106 0.47 3.59 18.80
N GLN A 107 0.59 4.11 17.58
CA GLN A 107 -0.31 3.73 16.48
C GLN A 107 0.03 2.34 15.93
N ALA A 108 1.32 2.01 15.79
CA ALA A 108 1.75 0.74 15.22
C ALA A 108 1.33 -0.47 16.05
N VAL A 109 1.48 -0.43 17.39
CA VAL A 109 1.18 -1.57 18.28
C VAL A 109 -0.23 -2.16 18.09
N PRO A 110 -1.32 -1.38 18.23
CA PRO A 110 -2.67 -1.92 18.06
C PRO A 110 -2.95 -2.36 16.62
N LEU A 111 -2.40 -1.67 15.61
CA LEU A 111 -2.59 -2.04 14.21
C LEU A 111 -1.91 -3.37 13.87
N VAL A 112 -0.70 -3.61 14.37
CA VAL A 112 0.00 -4.89 14.20
C VAL A 112 -0.79 -6.02 14.85
N GLU A 113 -1.29 -5.82 16.06
CA GLU A 113 -2.09 -6.84 16.76
C GLU A 113 -3.42 -7.12 16.03
N GLN A 114 -4.11 -6.09 15.57
CA GLN A 114 -5.34 -6.24 14.81
C GLN A 114 -5.12 -6.97 13.48
N ALA A 115 -4.07 -6.61 12.73
CA ALA A 115 -3.70 -7.30 11.50
C ALA A 115 -3.37 -8.78 11.78
N LYS A 116 -2.62 -9.04 12.86
CA LYS A 116 -2.22 -10.39 13.28
C LYS A 116 -3.43 -11.28 13.57
N GLN A 117 -4.45 -10.75 14.25
CA GLN A 117 -5.67 -11.50 14.53
C GLN A 117 -6.39 -11.91 13.24
N LEU A 118 -6.61 -10.96 12.33
CA LEU A 118 -7.31 -11.22 11.07
C LEU A 118 -6.53 -12.13 10.11
N ILE A 119 -5.20 -12.03 10.06
CA ILE A 119 -4.34 -12.88 9.22
C ILE A 119 -4.21 -14.29 9.78
N ASN A 120 -4.24 -14.44 11.11
CA ASN A 120 -4.07 -15.75 11.72
C ASN A 120 -5.34 -16.59 11.74
N GLN A 121 -6.50 -15.96 11.79
CA GLN A 121 -7.79 -16.62 11.83
C GLN A 121 -8.76 -15.99 10.82
N PRO A 122 -8.44 -16.01 9.51
CA PRO A 122 -9.33 -15.45 8.51
C PRO A 122 -10.55 -16.36 8.35
N THR A 123 -11.75 -15.78 8.36
CA THR A 123 -12.98 -16.53 8.07
C THR A 123 -13.41 -16.38 6.62
N THR A 124 -13.06 -15.25 6.00
CA THR A 124 -13.37 -14.92 4.62
C THR A 124 -12.17 -14.29 3.91
N PHE A 125 -12.15 -14.32 2.57
CA PHE A 125 -11.14 -13.59 1.80
C PHE A 125 -11.22 -12.07 2.00
N ALA A 126 -12.40 -11.53 2.30
CA ALA A 126 -12.60 -10.12 2.62
C ALA A 126 -11.89 -9.73 3.94
N ASP A 127 -11.80 -10.65 4.91
CA ASP A 127 -11.04 -10.42 6.14
C ASP A 127 -9.55 -10.28 5.84
N LEU A 128 -9.01 -11.09 4.92
CA LEU A 128 -7.61 -10.99 4.48
C LEU A 128 -7.32 -9.68 3.75
N ASP A 129 -8.24 -9.22 2.90
CA ASP A 129 -8.11 -7.93 2.22
C ASP A 129 -8.16 -6.76 3.22
N ARG A 130 -9.07 -6.82 4.20
CA ARG A 130 -9.10 -5.85 5.32
C ARG A 130 -7.81 -5.89 6.13
N ALA A 131 -7.31 -7.09 6.44
CA ALA A 131 -6.09 -7.26 7.20
C ALA A 131 -4.87 -6.70 6.46
N LYS A 132 -4.79 -6.85 5.14
CA LYS A 132 -3.78 -6.22 4.30
C LYS A 132 -3.81 -4.70 4.42
N GLY A 133 -5.00 -4.10 4.39
CA GLY A 133 -5.17 -2.66 4.59
C GLY A 133 -4.62 -2.18 5.95
N ILE A 134 -4.96 -2.90 7.02
CA ILE A 134 -4.50 -2.60 8.38
C ILE A 134 -2.98 -2.82 8.50
N LEU A 135 -2.46 -3.91 7.91
CA LEU A 135 -1.02 -4.20 7.91
C LEU A 135 -0.23 -3.11 7.19
N ASN A 136 -0.73 -2.56 6.08
CA ASN A 136 -0.09 -1.44 5.38
C ASN A 136 -0.05 -0.17 6.24
N GLN A 137 -1.10 0.11 7.01
CA GLN A 137 -1.11 1.21 7.97
C GLN A 137 -0.09 0.97 9.08
N ALA A 138 -0.08 -0.24 9.65
CA ALA A 138 0.89 -0.66 10.66
C ALA A 138 2.33 -0.49 10.14
N LYS A 139 2.62 -0.99 8.94
CA LYS A 139 3.91 -0.89 8.27
C LYS A 139 4.37 0.56 8.13
N THR A 140 3.48 1.46 7.70
CA THR A 140 3.79 2.90 7.58
C THR A 140 4.30 3.46 8.90
N HIS A 141 3.65 3.15 10.02
CA HIS A 141 4.07 3.61 11.34
C HIS A 141 5.37 2.92 11.83
N VAL A 142 5.53 1.62 11.55
CA VAL A 142 6.74 0.85 11.91
C VAL A 142 7.98 1.30 11.13
N GLU A 143 7.82 1.70 9.87
CA GLU A 143 8.89 2.20 9.02
C GLU A 143 9.27 3.65 9.36
N ALA A 144 8.33 4.44 9.87
CA ALA A 144 8.59 5.80 10.37
C ALA A 144 9.48 5.81 11.63
N LEU A 145 9.63 4.68 12.31
CA LEU A 145 10.51 4.53 13.46
C LEU A 145 11.98 4.32 13.02
N PRO A 146 12.95 4.91 13.72
CA PRO A 146 14.36 4.80 13.37
C PRO A 146 14.85 3.35 13.51
N VAL A 147 15.71 2.91 12.57
CA VAL A 147 16.29 1.56 12.56
C VAL A 147 17.22 1.33 13.75
N LEU A 148 17.95 2.38 14.16
CA LEU A 148 18.87 2.37 15.28
C LEU A 148 18.26 3.16 16.43
N PHE A 149 17.71 2.45 17.41
CA PHE A 149 17.34 3.05 18.68
C PHE A 149 18.56 3.04 19.62
N PRO A 150 18.88 4.17 20.28
CA PRO A 150 19.83 4.13 21.38
C PRO A 150 19.25 3.22 22.48
N SER A 151 19.96 2.15 22.84
CA SER A 151 19.53 1.20 23.89
C SER A 151 19.63 1.80 25.29
N HIS A 152 20.21 2.99 25.43
CA HIS A 152 20.45 3.66 26.70
C HIS A 152 19.33 4.67 26.91
N SER A 153 18.40 4.32 27.81
CA SER A 153 17.20 5.09 28.09
C SER A 153 17.53 6.56 28.38
N THR A 154 17.01 7.47 27.58
CA THR A 154 16.69 8.82 28.06
C THR A 154 15.61 8.67 29.14
N ARG A 155 16.07 8.53 30.38
CA ARG A 155 15.28 8.25 31.60
C ARG A 155 14.14 9.24 31.86
N TRP A 156 14.09 10.36 31.12
CA TRP A 156 13.28 11.52 31.45
C TRP A 156 11.89 11.56 30.80
N TYR A 157 11.62 10.80 29.73
CA TYR A 157 10.36 10.98 28.99
C TYR A 157 9.76 9.72 28.32
N TRP A 158 10.47 8.58 28.25
CA TRP A 158 10.07 7.47 27.36
C TRP A 158 10.34 6.10 28.00
N HIS A 159 9.37 5.57 28.73
CA HIS A 159 9.49 4.26 29.42
C HIS A 159 8.88 3.08 28.65
N GLN A 160 8.17 3.34 27.55
CA GLN A 160 7.37 2.33 26.85
C GLN A 160 7.95 1.88 25.50
N LEU A 161 9.02 2.51 25.05
CA LEU A 161 9.64 2.26 23.75
C LEU A 161 10.81 1.30 23.92
N SER A 162 10.55 0.00 23.80
CA SER A 162 11.59 -1.04 23.88
C SER A 162 12.11 -1.40 22.48
N PHE A 163 13.43 -1.41 22.31
CA PHE A 163 14.06 -1.84 21.05
C PHE A 163 13.68 -3.28 20.68
N ASP A 164 13.57 -4.16 21.67
CA ASP A 164 13.19 -5.56 21.44
C ASP A 164 11.74 -5.68 20.96
N GLN A 165 10.84 -4.87 21.53
CA GLN A 165 9.44 -4.81 21.09
C GLN A 165 9.34 -4.28 19.66
N PHE A 166 10.14 -3.27 19.31
CA PHE A 166 10.21 -2.74 17.96
C PHE A 166 10.75 -3.75 16.94
N ARG A 167 11.85 -4.44 17.27
CA ARG A 167 12.41 -5.50 16.43
C ARG A 167 11.38 -6.61 16.18
N THR A 168 10.72 -7.05 17.25
CA THR A 168 9.66 -8.07 17.19
C THR A 168 8.49 -7.61 16.32
N MET A 169 8.12 -6.33 16.41
CA MET A 169 7.04 -5.74 15.61
C MET A 169 7.39 -5.73 14.11
N ARG A 170 8.61 -5.34 13.76
CA ARG A 170 9.10 -5.40 12.37
C ARG A 170 9.13 -6.82 11.82
N GLU A 171 9.63 -7.75 12.61
CA GLU A 171 9.63 -9.16 12.25
C GLU A 171 8.21 -9.68 12.04
N SER A 172 7.29 -9.36 12.95
CA SER A 172 5.88 -9.75 12.84
C SER A 172 5.23 -9.17 11.58
N VAL A 173 5.52 -7.92 11.21
CA VAL A 173 5.02 -7.33 9.96
C VAL A 173 5.52 -8.12 8.75
N GLY A 174 6.83 -8.41 8.69
CA GLY A 174 7.40 -9.20 7.59
C GLY A 174 6.82 -10.62 7.48
N GLN A 175 6.64 -11.29 8.62
CA GLN A 175 6.00 -12.62 8.65
C GLN A 175 4.55 -12.58 8.16
N MET A 176 3.79 -11.56 8.56
CA MET A 176 2.41 -11.36 8.13
C MET A 176 2.31 -11.03 6.63
N GLU A 177 3.22 -10.23 6.09
CA GLU A 177 3.29 -9.96 4.65
C GLU A 177 3.52 -11.24 3.85
N ALA A 178 4.48 -12.07 4.29
CA ALA A 178 4.75 -13.36 3.66
C ALA A 178 3.52 -14.29 3.72
N LYS A 179 2.82 -14.32 4.86
CA LYS A 179 1.59 -15.12 5.00
C LYS A 179 0.45 -14.63 4.10
N LEU A 180 0.22 -13.31 4.03
CA LEU A 180 -0.76 -12.73 3.11
C LEU A 180 -0.42 -13.02 1.64
N PHE A 181 0.86 -13.00 1.29
CA PHE A 181 1.31 -13.37 -0.04
C PHE A 181 0.97 -14.83 -0.37
N GLN A 182 1.25 -15.76 0.56
CA GLN A 182 0.88 -17.18 0.42
C GLN A 182 -0.63 -17.36 0.30
N GLU A 183 -1.44 -16.68 1.13
CA GLU A 183 -2.89 -16.71 1.05
C GLU A 183 -3.41 -16.24 -0.31
N ARG A 184 -2.87 -15.13 -0.83
CA ARG A 184 -3.27 -14.59 -2.13
C ARG A 184 -2.92 -15.53 -3.28
N GLN A 185 -1.75 -16.16 -3.21
CA GLN A 185 -1.35 -17.16 -4.19
C GLN A 185 -2.31 -18.36 -4.15
N SER A 186 -2.61 -18.89 -2.96
CA SER A 186 -3.55 -20.00 -2.80
C SER A 186 -4.97 -19.65 -3.25
N GLN A 187 -5.44 -18.42 -2.98
CA GLN A 187 -6.73 -17.93 -3.47
C GLN A 187 -6.78 -17.91 -5.01
N THR A 188 -5.69 -17.48 -5.65
CA THR A 188 -5.58 -17.46 -7.12
C THR A 188 -5.63 -18.88 -7.69
N LEU A 189 -4.87 -19.81 -7.10
CA LEU A 189 -4.88 -21.21 -7.49
C LEU A 189 -6.26 -21.86 -7.30
N LEU A 190 -6.95 -21.55 -6.21
CA LEU A 190 -8.32 -22.01 -5.97
C LEU A 190 -9.26 -21.53 -7.08
N SER A 191 -9.24 -20.23 -7.38
CA SER A 191 -10.09 -19.65 -8.43
C SER A 191 -9.79 -20.24 -9.81
N GLN A 192 -8.52 -20.51 -10.12
CA GLN A 192 -8.12 -21.12 -11.39
C GLN A 192 -8.63 -22.56 -11.50
N ALA A 193 -8.42 -23.37 -10.46
CA ALA A 193 -8.88 -24.75 -10.45
C ALA A 193 -10.42 -24.86 -10.49
N GLU A 194 -11.13 -23.98 -9.79
CA GLU A 194 -12.60 -23.89 -9.88
C GLU A 194 -13.06 -23.51 -11.29
N GLY A 195 -12.41 -22.54 -11.93
CA GLY A 195 -12.72 -22.18 -13.32
C GLY A 195 -12.47 -23.33 -14.30
N GLN A 196 -11.38 -24.09 -14.11
CA GLN A 196 -11.09 -25.28 -14.93
C GLN A 196 -12.11 -26.39 -14.71
N LEU A 197 -12.58 -26.59 -13.46
CA LEU A 197 -13.65 -27.54 -13.16
C LEU A 197 -14.95 -27.17 -13.88
N ASP A 198 -15.36 -25.91 -13.81
CA ASP A 198 -16.60 -25.44 -14.45
C ASP A 198 -16.50 -25.56 -15.98
N GLN A 199 -15.33 -25.27 -16.55
CA GLN A 199 -15.07 -25.49 -17.97
C GLN A 199 -15.15 -26.97 -18.34
N ALA A 200 -14.47 -27.85 -17.60
CA ALA A 200 -14.49 -29.29 -17.85
C ALA A 200 -15.91 -29.87 -17.78
N LYS A 201 -16.71 -29.42 -16.81
CA LYS A 201 -18.14 -29.77 -16.70
C LYS A 201 -18.93 -29.34 -17.92
N THR A 202 -18.74 -28.10 -18.37
CA THR A 202 -19.44 -27.56 -19.55
C THR A 202 -19.08 -28.33 -20.80
N VAL A 203 -17.80 -28.66 -21.01
CA VAL A 203 -17.34 -29.48 -22.14
C VAL A 203 -17.95 -30.87 -22.06
N TYR A 204 -17.96 -31.49 -20.88
CA TYR A 204 -18.56 -32.82 -20.70
C TYR A 204 -20.05 -32.84 -21.06
N GLN A 205 -20.81 -31.85 -20.61
CA GLN A 205 -22.26 -31.76 -20.84
C GLN A 205 -22.63 -31.48 -22.30
N THR A 206 -21.78 -30.75 -23.03
CA THR A 206 -22.01 -30.36 -24.42
C THR A 206 -21.40 -31.33 -25.44
N ALA A 207 -20.52 -32.23 -24.96
CA ALA A 207 -19.79 -33.20 -25.78
C ALA A 207 -20.72 -34.10 -26.60
N GLN A 208 -20.48 -34.11 -27.92
CA GLN A 208 -21.24 -34.93 -28.88
C GLN A 208 -20.55 -36.28 -29.15
N SER A 209 -19.27 -36.41 -28.79
CA SER A 209 -18.48 -37.60 -29.00
C SER A 209 -17.93 -38.19 -27.70
N GLN A 210 -17.70 -39.51 -27.68
CA GLN A 210 -17.09 -40.18 -26.54
C GLN A 210 -15.65 -39.67 -26.29
N ALA A 211 -14.93 -39.29 -27.36
CA ALA A 211 -13.58 -38.74 -27.25
C ALA A 211 -13.57 -37.39 -26.50
N GLU A 212 -14.53 -36.51 -26.80
CA GLU A 212 -14.70 -35.23 -26.08
C GLU A 212 -15.03 -35.45 -24.61
N ARG A 213 -15.91 -36.41 -24.28
CA ARG A 213 -16.24 -36.76 -22.90
C ARG A 213 -15.00 -37.22 -22.11
N VAL A 214 -14.17 -38.08 -22.72
CA VAL A 214 -12.93 -38.55 -22.08
C VAL A 214 -11.94 -37.39 -21.87
N ALA A 215 -11.78 -36.51 -22.85
CA ALA A 215 -10.92 -35.32 -22.71
C ALA A 215 -11.42 -34.39 -21.58
N ALA A 216 -12.73 -34.19 -21.48
CA ALA A 216 -13.33 -33.40 -20.41
C ALA A 216 -13.14 -34.04 -19.03
N THR A 217 -13.24 -35.36 -18.90
CA THR A 217 -12.96 -36.05 -17.63
C THR A 217 -11.50 -35.90 -17.21
N GLN A 218 -10.55 -35.94 -18.16
CA GLN A 218 -9.14 -35.72 -17.86
C GLN A 218 -8.86 -34.29 -17.40
N GLN A 219 -9.52 -33.29 -18.01
CA GLN A 219 -9.43 -31.89 -17.55
C GLN A 219 -10.02 -31.73 -16.14
N TRP A 220 -11.13 -32.43 -15.84
CA TRP A 220 -11.71 -32.46 -14.51
C TRP A 220 -10.72 -33.04 -13.50
N ASP A 221 -10.13 -34.20 -13.77
CA ASP A 221 -9.12 -34.83 -12.90
C ASP A 221 -7.92 -33.92 -12.64
N GLN A 222 -7.44 -33.23 -13.67
CA GLN A 222 -6.35 -32.25 -13.53
C GLN A 222 -6.72 -31.11 -12.59
N ALA A 223 -7.94 -30.58 -12.69
CA ALA A 223 -8.40 -29.51 -11.82
C ALA A 223 -8.60 -29.99 -10.37
N LEU A 224 -9.08 -31.22 -10.15
CA LEU A 224 -9.12 -31.86 -8.83
C LEU A 224 -7.71 -32.01 -8.23
N ASN A 225 -6.75 -32.45 -9.03
CA ASN A 225 -5.35 -32.58 -8.61
C ASN A 225 -4.75 -31.21 -8.23
N GLN A 226 -5.08 -30.15 -8.96
CA GLN A 226 -4.66 -28.79 -8.60
C GLN A 226 -5.25 -28.36 -7.26
N LEU A 227 -6.55 -28.61 -7.00
CA LEU A 227 -7.17 -28.33 -5.70
C LEU A 227 -6.47 -29.05 -4.55
N GLN A 228 -6.00 -30.29 -4.75
CA GLN A 228 -5.28 -31.07 -3.74
C GLN A 228 -3.90 -30.48 -3.41
N GLN A 229 -3.26 -29.80 -4.37
CA GLN A 229 -1.93 -29.21 -4.21
C GLN A 229 -1.95 -27.86 -3.49
N ILE A 230 -3.12 -27.23 -3.32
CA ILE A 230 -3.24 -25.97 -2.59
C ILE A 230 -2.87 -26.18 -1.12
N SER A 231 -2.02 -25.30 -0.59
CA SER A 231 -1.49 -25.41 0.78
C SER A 231 -2.60 -25.48 1.82
N ALA A 232 -2.56 -26.55 2.62
CA ALA A 232 -3.42 -26.81 3.78
C ALA A 232 -3.53 -25.66 4.78
N ASN A 233 -2.44 -24.90 4.90
CA ASN A 233 -2.26 -23.88 5.92
C ASN A 233 -2.85 -22.53 5.52
N THR A 234 -3.56 -22.48 4.38
CA THR A 234 -4.22 -21.28 3.85
C THR A 234 -5.74 -21.42 3.89
N LEU A 235 -6.46 -20.31 3.99
CA LEU A 235 -7.92 -20.30 3.94
C LEU A 235 -8.43 -20.95 2.64
N ALA A 236 -7.79 -20.62 1.51
CA ALA A 236 -8.12 -21.21 0.21
C ALA A 236 -7.91 -22.73 0.19
N GLY A 237 -6.86 -23.26 0.84
CA GLY A 237 -6.66 -24.70 0.97
C GLY A 237 -7.72 -25.39 1.84
N GLN A 238 -8.19 -24.73 2.91
CA GLN A 238 -9.30 -25.24 3.72
C GLN A 238 -10.61 -25.31 2.92
N ILE A 239 -10.89 -24.27 2.14
CA ILE A 239 -12.05 -24.24 1.23
C ILE A 239 -11.91 -25.33 0.16
N ALA A 240 -10.73 -25.44 -0.47
CA ALA A 240 -10.46 -26.44 -1.51
C ALA A 240 -10.74 -27.86 -1.01
N ARG A 241 -10.26 -28.22 0.19
CA ARG A 241 -10.50 -29.54 0.80
C ARG A 241 -11.95 -29.82 1.09
N THR A 242 -12.68 -28.83 1.62
CA THR A 242 -14.12 -28.94 1.87
C THR A 242 -14.86 -29.23 0.55
N LYS A 243 -14.49 -28.54 -0.53
CA LYS A 243 -15.10 -28.70 -1.85
C LYS A 243 -14.67 -29.97 -2.58
N LEU A 244 -13.44 -30.45 -2.35
CA LEU A 244 -12.86 -31.61 -3.02
C LEU A 244 -13.73 -32.86 -2.91
N ASN A 245 -14.24 -33.15 -1.71
CA ASN A 245 -15.11 -34.30 -1.49
C ASN A 245 -16.41 -34.19 -2.31
N LEU A 246 -16.96 -32.99 -2.43
CA LEU A 246 -18.17 -32.75 -3.24
C LEU A 246 -17.87 -32.98 -4.72
N TYR A 247 -16.78 -32.41 -5.23
CA TYR A 247 -16.41 -32.52 -6.64
C TYR A 247 -15.99 -33.94 -7.04
N THR A 248 -15.27 -34.67 -6.19
CA THR A 248 -14.93 -36.08 -6.43
C THR A 248 -16.17 -36.96 -6.49
N ASN A 249 -17.14 -36.75 -5.59
CA ASN A 249 -18.39 -37.51 -5.60
C ASN A 249 -19.22 -37.23 -6.85
N GLU A 250 -19.28 -35.97 -7.28
CA GLU A 250 -19.95 -35.57 -8.52
C GLU A 250 -19.30 -36.20 -9.75
N HIS A 251 -17.97 -36.13 -9.83
CA HIS A 251 -17.19 -36.72 -10.92
C HIS A 251 -17.43 -38.24 -11.05
N ASN A 252 -17.38 -38.97 -9.93
CA ASN A 252 -17.65 -40.41 -9.91
C ASN A 252 -19.07 -40.76 -10.36
N ARG A 253 -20.07 -39.95 -10.00
CA ARG A 253 -21.46 -40.16 -10.44
C ARG A 253 -21.62 -39.98 -11.95
N ILE A 254 -20.94 -39.00 -12.51
CA ILE A 254 -21.06 -38.67 -13.94
C ILE A 254 -20.39 -39.73 -14.82
N ILE A 255 -19.25 -40.28 -14.39
CA ILE A 255 -18.57 -41.36 -15.13
C ILE A 255 -19.35 -42.68 -15.08
N GLN A 256 -20.13 -42.91 -14.02
CA GLN A 256 -20.95 -44.12 -13.87
C GLN A 256 -22.29 -44.06 -14.64
N GLN A 257 -22.66 -42.89 -15.19
CA GLN A 257 -23.85 -42.78 -16.04
C GLN A 257 -23.50 -43.17 -17.49
N PRO A 258 -24.09 -44.24 -18.03
CA PRO A 258 -23.82 -44.72 -19.39
C PRO A 258 -24.29 -43.75 -20.49
#